data_AF-A0A2E0HAE1-F1
#
_entry.id   AF-A0A2E0HAE1-F1
#
_cell.length_a   1.000
_cell.length_b   1.000
_cell.length_c   1.000
_cell.angle_alpha   90.00
_cell.angle_beta   90.00
_cell.angle_gamma   90.00
#
_symmetry.space_group_name_H-M   'P 1'
#
loop_
_entity.id
_entity.type
_entity.pdbx_description
1 polymer ?
#
loop_
_entity_poly.entity_id
_entity_poly.type
_entity_poly.pdbx_seq_one_letter_code
_entity_poly.pdbx_strand_id
1 'polypeptide(L)'
;MAGFLVGSLLLTWVLCSALNSVIEYAAIREWLNRGRAFLGMVVGVFVIAGIMAALALWGLPQSTLARDLMTPHQLSNTSYTSVAVNILFALSYCAFQLRRFWEE
;
A
#
# COMPACT_ATOMS: atom_id res chain seq x y z
N MET A 1 9.61 15.07 -7.75
CA MET A 1 8.51 14.13 -8.07
C MET A 1 8.93 12.68 -7.84
N ALA A 2 9.99 12.21 -8.50
CA ALA A 2 10.45 10.81 -8.40
C ALA A 2 10.72 10.33 -6.96
N GLY A 3 11.37 11.15 -6.12
CA GLY A 3 11.66 10.79 -4.72
C GLY A 3 10.41 10.47 -3.89
N PHE A 4 9.32 11.24 -4.06
CA PHE A 4 8.07 10.95 -3.36
C PHE A 4 7.39 9.68 -3.89
N LEU A 5 7.35 9.50 -5.21
CA LEU A 5 6.77 8.29 -5.82
C LEU A 5 7.51 7.03 -5.35
N VAL A 6 8.83 7.03 -5.45
CA VAL A 6 9.68 5.90 -5.03
C VAL A 6 9.58 5.68 -3.52
N GLY A 7 9.64 6.75 -2.72
CA GLY A 7 9.49 6.65 -1.26
C GLY A 7 8.14 6.08 -0.85
N SER A 8 7.05 6.52 -1.50
CA SER A 8 5.71 6.00 -1.25
C SER A 8 5.58 4.52 -1.62
N LEU A 9 6.16 4.11 -2.75
CA LEU A 9 6.20 2.72 -3.20
C LEU A 9 6.97 1.82 -2.23
N LEU A 10 8.14 2.27 -1.77
CA LEU A 10 8.93 1.53 -0.78
C LEU A 10 8.15 1.35 0.53
N LEU A 11 7.46 2.41 0.97
CA LEU A 11 6.65 2.35 2.17
C LEU A 11 5.46 1.39 2.01
N THR A 12 4.76 1.43 0.87
CA THR A 12 3.70 0.46 0.54
C THR A 12 4.24 -0.97 0.52
N TRP A 13 5.41 -1.20 -0.07
CA TRP A 13 6.03 -2.52 -0.10
C TRP A 13 6.39 -3.03 1.30
N VAL A 14 6.95 -2.18 2.15
CA VAL A 14 7.24 -2.53 3.56
C VAL A 14 5.96 -2.86 4.32
N LEU A 15 4.91 -2.05 4.19
CA LEU A 15 3.62 -2.31 4.84
C LEU A 15 2.98 -3.62 4.36
N CYS A 16 2.97 -3.86 3.06
CA CYS A 16 2.45 -5.11 2.48
C CYS A 16 3.25 -6.34 2.97
N SER A 17 4.58 -6.22 3.04
CA SER A 17 5.45 -7.30 3.55
C SER A 17 5.21 -7.57 5.03
N ALA A 18 5.07 -6.51 5.84
CA ALA A 18 4.76 -6.64 7.26
C ALA A 18 3.39 -7.29 7.49
N LEU A 19 2.36 -6.88 6.73
CA LEU A 19 1.04 -7.50 6.77
C LEU A 19 1.13 -9.00 6.46
N ASN A 20 1.89 -9.37 5.43
CA ASN A 20 2.08 -10.78 5.08
C ASN A 20 2.72 -11.57 6.23
N SER A 21 3.80 -11.06 6.81
CA SER A 21 4.46 -11.73 7.95
C SER A 21 3.54 -11.88 9.16
N VAL A 22 2.67 -10.90 9.43
CA VAL A 22 1.67 -10.98 10.51
C VAL A 22 0.65 -12.08 10.24
N ILE A 23 0.15 -12.19 9.02
CA ILE A 23 -0.84 -13.22 8.66
C ILE A 23 -0.22 -14.61 8.66
N GLU A 24 0.98 -14.77 8.09
CA GLU A 24 1.72 -16.04 8.13
C GLU A 24 2.00 -16.46 9.58
N TYR A 25 2.44 -15.53 10.44
CA TYR A 25 2.67 -15.80 11.85
C TYR A 25 1.39 -16.25 12.58
N ALA A 26 0.27 -15.57 12.33
CA ALA A 26 -1.01 -15.93 12.93
C ALA A 26 -1.57 -17.26 12.38
N ALA A 27 -1.27 -17.60 11.14
CA ALA A 27 -1.60 -18.90 10.54
C ALA A 27 -0.78 -20.04 11.18
N ILE A 28 0.54 -19.85 11.37
CA ILE A 28 1.43 -20.84 12.03
C ILE A 28 0.98 -21.14 13.46
N ARG A 29 0.45 -20.13 14.18
CA ARG A 29 -0.08 -20.31 15.53
C ARG A 29 -1.51 -20.86 15.59
N GLU A 30 -2.08 -21.23 14.45
CA GLU A 30 -3.48 -21.67 14.31
C GLU A 30 -4.51 -20.64 14.83
N TRP A 31 -4.14 -19.36 14.94
CA TRP A 31 -5.06 -18.30 15.36
C TRP A 31 -6.06 -17.93 14.26
N LEU A 32 -5.73 -18.23 13.00
CA LEU A 32 -6.54 -17.94 11.83
C LEU A 32 -6.71 -19.18 10.95
N ASN A 33 -7.97 -19.55 10.69
CA ASN A 33 -8.30 -20.47 9.59
C ASN A 33 -7.98 -19.82 8.24
N ARG A 34 -7.73 -20.64 7.22
CA ARG A 34 -7.37 -20.22 5.85
C ARG A 34 -8.27 -19.12 5.28
N GLY A 35 -9.59 -19.24 5.44
CA GLY A 35 -10.55 -18.21 5.00
C GLY A 35 -10.47 -16.90 5.78
N ARG A 36 -10.11 -16.94 7.08
CA ARG A 36 -9.93 -15.72 7.89
C ARG A 36 -8.59 -15.05 7.59
N ALA A 37 -7.53 -15.83 7.32
CA ALA A 37 -6.25 -15.32 6.85
C ALA A 37 -6.40 -14.60 5.50
N PHE A 38 -7.15 -15.19 4.57
CA PHE A 38 -7.52 -14.57 3.29
C PHE A 38 -8.24 -13.23 3.50
N LEU A 39 -9.30 -13.22 4.31
CA LEU A 39 -10.07 -12.01 4.55
C LEU A 39 -9.23 -10.93 5.24
N GLY A 40 -8.39 -11.32 6.20
CA GLY A 40 -7.43 -10.42 6.85
C GLY A 40 -6.45 -9.80 5.87
N MET A 41 -6.00 -10.56 4.87
CA MET A 41 -5.08 -10.07 3.85
C MET A 41 -5.74 -9.04 2.94
N VAL A 42 -6.95 -9.36 2.44
CA VAL A 42 -7.72 -8.44 1.61
C VAL A 42 -8.00 -7.14 2.36
N VAL A 43 -8.52 -7.23 3.59
CA VAL A 43 -8.82 -6.06 4.42
C VAL A 43 -7.56 -5.24 4.71
N GLY A 44 -6.46 -5.89 5.09
CA GLY A 44 -5.20 -5.21 5.37
C GLY A 44 -4.64 -4.46 4.16
N VAL A 45 -4.69 -5.06 2.97
CA VAL A 45 -4.29 -4.39 1.73
C VAL A 45 -5.17 -3.17 1.44
N PHE A 46 -6.49 -3.26 1.62
CA PHE A 46 -7.38 -2.11 1.44
C PHE A 46 -7.09 -0.98 2.44
N VAL A 47 -6.75 -1.32 3.69
CA VAL A 47 -6.35 -0.33 4.70
C VAL A 47 -5.04 0.36 4.28
N ILE A 48 -4.03 -0.39 3.83
CA ILE A 48 -2.76 0.17 3.34
C ILE A 48 -3.03 1.09 2.14
N ALA A 49 -3.81 0.64 1.16
CA ALA A 49 -4.18 1.45 0.00
C ALA A 49 -4.87 2.76 0.40
N GLY A 50 -5.79 2.72 1.38
CA GLY A 50 -6.44 3.90 1.93
C GLY A 50 -5.48 4.87 2.62
N ILE A 51 -4.55 4.35 3.43
CA ILE A 51 -3.50 5.17 4.09
C ILE A 51 -2.61 5.84 3.05
N MET A 52 -2.17 5.09 2.03
CA MET A 52 -1.31 5.63 0.98
C MET A 52 -2.04 6.67 0.12
N ALA A 53 -3.32 6.45 -0.16
CA ALA A 53 -4.14 7.43 -0.86
C ALA A 53 -4.31 8.71 -0.04
N ALA A 54 -4.56 8.60 1.27
CA ALA A 54 -4.63 9.74 2.17
C ALA A 54 -3.30 10.50 2.25
N LEU A 55 -2.17 9.80 2.31
CA LEU A 55 -0.83 10.41 2.28
C LEU A 55 -0.55 11.14 0.97
N ALA A 56 -0.97 10.58 -0.16
CA ALA A 56 -0.78 11.22 -1.46
C ALA A 56 -1.69 12.43 -1.66
N LEU A 57 -2.96 12.37 -1.23
CA LEU A 57 -3.95 13.42 -1.44
C LEU A 57 -3.90 14.55 -0.40
N TRP A 58 -3.45 14.27 0.83
CA TRP A 58 -3.36 15.27 1.89
C TRP A 58 -1.93 15.51 2.37
N GLY A 59 -1.13 14.46 2.55
CA GLY A 59 0.23 14.57 3.06
C GLY A 59 1.17 15.34 2.12
N LEU A 60 1.23 14.94 0.84
CA LEU A 60 2.08 15.61 -0.15
C LEU A 60 1.71 17.09 -0.35
N PRO A 61 0.45 17.46 -0.65
CA PRO A 61 0.11 18.86 -0.94
C PRO A 61 0.14 19.79 0.28
N GLN A 62 0.12 19.25 1.50
CA GLN A 62 0.33 20.04 2.72
C GLN A 62 1.81 20.16 3.12
N SER A 63 2.70 19.35 2.55
CA SER A 63 4.13 19.46 2.85
C SER A 63 4.72 20.78 2.32
N THR A 64 5.50 21.46 3.17
CA THR A 64 6.22 22.69 2.82
C THR A 64 7.14 22.47 1.62
N LEU A 65 7.88 21.35 1.64
CA LEU A 65 8.80 20.97 0.56
C LEU A 65 8.13 20.86 -0.81
N ALA A 66 6.91 20.35 -0.89
CA ALA A 66 6.21 20.19 -2.16
C ALA A 66 5.61 21.51 -2.65
N ARG A 67 5.19 22.40 -1.75
CA ARG A 67 4.72 23.75 -2.10
C ARG A 67 5.84 24.66 -2.58
N ASP A 68 7.04 24.49 -2.03
CA ASP A 68 8.20 25.32 -2.38
C ASP A 68 8.90 24.88 -3.68
N LEU A 69 8.80 23.60 -4.04
CA LEU A 69 9.53 23.01 -5.18
C LEU A 69 8.68 22.59 -6.38
N MET A 70 7.34 22.55 -6.26
CA MET A 70 6.46 22.10 -7.35
C MET A 70 5.40 23.11 -7.72
N THR A 71 5.10 23.19 -9.01
CA THR A 71 3.90 23.88 -9.47
C THR A 71 2.64 23.13 -9.06
N PRO A 72 1.49 23.80 -8.89
CA PRO A 72 0.22 23.14 -8.52
C PRO A 72 -0.17 21.99 -9.46
N HIS A 73 0.14 22.13 -10.76
CA HIS A 73 -0.14 21.09 -11.74
C HIS A 73 0.77 19.86 -11.55
N GLN A 74 2.05 20.04 -11.24
CA GLN A 74 2.97 18.94 -10.96
C GLN A 74 2.61 18.22 -9.65
N LEU A 75 2.18 18.98 -8.65
CA LEU A 75 1.74 18.46 -7.35
C LEU A 75 0.50 17.57 -7.50
N SER A 76 -0.52 18.06 -8.20
CA SER A 76 -1.75 17.34 -8.51
C SER A 76 -1.45 16.05 -9.29
N ASN A 77 -0.65 16.15 -10.36
CA ASN A 77 -0.31 15.00 -11.19
C ASN A 77 0.52 13.95 -10.42
N THR A 78 1.46 14.38 -9.59
CA THR A 78 2.24 13.48 -8.71
C THR A 78 1.34 12.77 -7.70
N SER A 79 0.37 13.47 -7.12
CA SER A 79 -0.57 12.91 -6.14
C SER A 79 -1.40 11.80 -6.78
N TYR A 80 -2.05 12.07 -7.92
CA TYR A 80 -2.85 11.07 -8.61
C TYR A 80 -2.02 9.89 -9.12
N THR A 81 -0.81 10.16 -9.64
CA THR A 81 0.11 9.11 -10.08
C THR A 81 0.53 8.22 -8.91
N SER A 82 0.85 8.82 -7.75
CA SER A 82 1.22 8.09 -6.54
C SER A 82 0.07 7.22 -6.04
N VAL A 83 -1.16 7.75 -6.02
CA VAL A 83 -2.36 6.97 -5.66
C VAL A 83 -2.51 5.76 -6.58
N ALA A 84 -2.50 5.99 -7.90
CA ALA A 84 -2.70 4.92 -8.88
C ALA A 84 -1.63 3.83 -8.75
N VAL A 85 -0.36 4.23 -8.65
CA VAL A 85 0.77 3.30 -8.54
C VAL A 85 0.72 2.49 -7.25
N ASN A 86 0.46 3.13 -6.10
CA ASN A 86 0.39 2.42 -4.82
C ASN A 86 -0.81 1.48 -4.75
N ILE A 87 -1.97 1.88 -5.29
CA ILE A 87 -3.15 1.00 -5.36
C ILE A 87 -2.87 -0.20 -6.27
N LEU A 88 -2.33 0.02 -7.47
CA LEU A 88 -1.99 -1.07 -8.39
C LEU A 88 -0.99 -2.03 -7.76
N PHE A 89 0.05 -1.51 -7.10
CA PHE A 89 1.02 -2.32 -6.39
C PHE A 89 0.39 -3.14 -5.26
N ALA A 90 -0.45 -2.52 -4.43
CA ALA A 90 -1.15 -3.18 -3.33
C ALA A 90 -2.09 -4.28 -3.84
N LEU A 91 -2.82 -4.03 -4.94
CA LEU A 91 -3.67 -5.03 -5.60
C LEU A 91 -2.86 -6.19 -6.20
N SER A 92 -1.75 -5.91 -6.88
CA SER A 92 -0.85 -6.94 -7.39
C SER A 92 -0.28 -7.80 -6.26
N TYR A 93 0.11 -7.17 -5.15
CA TYR A 93 0.60 -7.88 -3.98
C TYR A 93 -0.49 -8.78 -3.36
N CYS A 94 -1.72 -8.27 -3.25
CA CYS A 94 -2.87 -9.05 -2.83
C CYS A 94 -3.07 -10.26 -3.74
N ALA A 95 -3.18 -10.05 -5.06
CA ALA A 95 -3.38 -11.13 -6.03
C ALA A 95 -2.29 -12.20 -5.96
N PHE A 96 -1.01 -11.79 -5.81
CA PHE A 96 0.11 -12.71 -5.62
C PHE A 96 -0.05 -13.58 -4.36
N GLN A 97 -0.46 -12.97 -3.24
CA GLN A 97 -0.63 -13.68 -1.98
C GLN A 97 -1.88 -14.55 -1.98
N LEU A 98 -2.97 -14.11 -2.61
CA LEU A 98 -4.17 -14.92 -2.79
C LEU A 98 -3.89 -16.20 -3.58
N ARG A 99 -3.04 -16.10 -4.61
CA ARG A 99 -2.59 -17.28 -5.37
C ARG A 99 -1.85 -18.27 -4.48
N ARG A 100 -0.91 -17.79 -3.65
CA ARG A 100 -0.17 -18.64 -2.71
C ARG A 100 -1.08 -19.34 -1.70
N PHE A 101 -2.06 -18.61 -1.15
CA PHE A 101 -3.08 -19.18 -0.26
C PHE A 101 -4.06 -20.13 -0.95
N TRP A 102 -4.07 -20.26 -2.28
CA TRP A 102 -4.89 -21.23 -3.01
C TRP A 102 -4.08 -22.46 -3.45
N GLU A 103 -2.79 -22.30 -3.74
CA GLU A 103 -1.90 -23.39 -4.20
C GLU A 103 -1.35 -24.27 -3.06
N GLU A 104 -1.23 -23.76 -1.82
CA GLU A 104 -0.84 -24.56 -0.62
C GLU A 104 -2.01 -25.42 -0.05
#